data_AF-A0AAN8QVF5-F1
#
_entry.id   AF-A0AAN8QVF5-F1
#
_cell.length_a   1.000
_cell.length_b   1.000
_cell.length_c   1.000
_cell.angle_alpha   90.00
_cell.angle_beta   90.00
_cell.angle_gamma   90.00
#
_symmetry.space_group_name_H-M   'P 1'
#
loop_
_entity.id
_entity.type
_entity.pdbx_description
1 polymer ?
#
loop_
_entity_poly.entity_id
_entity_poly.type
_entity_poly.pdbx_seq_one_letter_code
_entity_poly.pdbx_strand_id
1 'polypeptide(L)'
;MAYVHAAKHPFASVVGQEVFQSGVIPSDTDFRIYRDFGNIPGIDLAFIENGFLYHTKYDTSDRILTDSIQRAGDNILAVLKHLVMSEELADSSEYRHGNMVFFDLLGMVVVAYPARVGTIINYMTAMATFLYLFRKCSHPSNVGGRYVKELAYATAVVILSWLVTLLTVLIIALVVSLTGRSMFWYNDFYTCIFMYGSAATGTMVLIHTLAKNLYYGSKDI
;
A
#
# COMPACT_ATOMS: atom_id res chain seq x y z
N MET A 1 -14.72 11.44 -10.30
CA MET A 1 -13.25 11.63 -10.27
C MET A 1 -12.76 11.70 -11.71
N ALA A 2 -12.66 12.90 -12.27
CA ALA A 2 -12.31 13.13 -13.68
C ALA A 2 -11.00 12.45 -14.09
N TYR A 3 -10.00 12.38 -13.20
CA TYR A 3 -8.74 11.70 -13.46
C TYR A 3 -8.93 10.23 -13.85
N VAL A 4 -9.72 9.47 -13.10
CA VAL A 4 -9.95 8.04 -13.35
C VAL A 4 -10.69 7.80 -14.67
N HIS A 5 -11.57 8.73 -15.07
CA HIS A 5 -12.40 8.58 -16.26
C HIS A 5 -11.69 9.04 -17.54
N ALA A 6 -10.80 10.03 -17.44
CA ALA A 6 -10.27 10.74 -18.60
C ALA A 6 -8.76 10.63 -18.80
N ALA A 7 -7.97 10.32 -17.76
CA ALA A 7 -6.53 10.20 -17.92
C ALA A 7 -6.20 9.06 -18.90
N LYS A 8 -5.31 9.31 -19.87
CA LYS A 8 -4.88 8.30 -20.84
C LYS A 8 -3.99 7.22 -20.22
N HIS A 9 -3.27 7.61 -19.18
CA HIS A 9 -2.27 6.83 -18.47
C HIS A 9 -2.52 6.92 -16.96
N PRO A 10 -3.67 6.41 -16.49
CA PRO A 10 -4.05 6.58 -15.09
C PRO A 10 -3.10 5.76 -14.20
N PHE A 11 -2.49 6.44 -13.24
CA PHE A 11 -1.64 5.84 -12.20
C PHE A 11 -1.99 6.49 -10.87
N ALA A 12 -2.20 5.69 -9.83
CA ALA A 12 -2.67 6.18 -8.55
C ALA A 12 -2.29 5.23 -7.41
N SER A 13 -1.61 5.73 -6.39
CA SER A 13 -1.22 4.93 -5.22
C SER A 13 -1.77 5.52 -3.94
N VAL A 14 -2.58 4.73 -3.21
CA VAL A 14 -3.08 5.12 -1.88
C VAL A 14 -1.96 5.29 -0.87
N VAL A 15 -0.88 4.50 -1.01
CA VAL A 15 0.24 4.47 -0.07
C VAL A 15 0.93 5.83 0.00
N GLY A 16 1.15 6.48 -1.15
CA GLY A 16 1.72 7.82 -1.18
C GLY A 16 0.87 8.80 -0.40
N GLN A 17 -0.44 8.83 -0.67
CA GLN A 17 -1.37 9.72 0.03
C GLN A 17 -1.38 9.47 1.54
N GLU A 18 -1.47 8.22 1.99
CA GLU A 18 -1.50 7.88 3.42
C GLU A 18 -0.21 8.29 4.13
N VAL A 19 0.95 8.07 3.50
CA VAL A 19 2.24 8.46 4.08
C VAL A 19 2.34 9.99 4.23
N PHE A 20 1.97 10.77 3.21
CA PHE A 20 1.93 12.23 3.31
C PHE A 20 0.91 12.72 4.36
N GLN A 21 -0.30 12.15 4.36
CA GLN A 21 -1.37 12.55 5.30
C GLN A 21 -1.09 12.14 6.76
N SER A 22 -0.29 11.09 6.98
CA SER A 22 0.11 10.68 8.33
C SER A 22 1.02 11.69 9.06
N GLY A 23 1.63 12.63 8.32
CA GLY A 23 2.59 13.58 8.87
C GLY A 23 3.96 12.98 9.20
N VAL A 24 4.19 11.71 8.88
CA VAL A 24 5.51 11.06 9.06
C VAL A 24 6.57 11.69 8.16
N ILE A 25 6.18 12.14 6.96
CA ILE A 25 7.02 12.95 6.10
C ILE A 25 6.73 14.43 6.41
N PRO A 26 7.72 15.22 6.85
CA PRO A 26 7.56 16.66 7.08
C PRO A 26 7.60 17.42 5.73
N SER A 27 6.71 17.06 4.82
CA SER A 27 6.62 17.64 3.48
C SER A 27 5.16 17.88 3.13
N ASP A 28 4.95 18.85 2.26
CA ASP A 28 3.63 19.25 1.80
C ASP A 28 3.74 19.87 0.40
N THR A 29 2.61 20.19 -0.20
CA THR A 29 2.54 20.89 -1.49
C THR A 29 1.80 22.22 -1.33
N ASP A 30 2.01 23.11 -2.29
CA ASP A 30 1.29 24.39 -2.34
C ASP A 30 -0.24 24.18 -2.44
N PHE A 31 -0.68 22.99 -2.90
CA PHE A 31 -2.09 22.64 -2.96
C PHE A 31 -2.76 22.62 -1.58
N ARG A 32 -2.01 22.45 -0.48
CA ARG A 32 -2.59 22.49 0.87
C ARG A 32 -3.39 23.75 1.12
N ILE A 33 -2.93 24.92 0.67
CA ILE A 33 -3.63 26.17 0.97
C ILE A 33 -5.06 26.17 0.39
N TYR A 34 -5.20 25.65 -0.83
CA TYR A 34 -6.50 25.51 -1.51
C TYR A 34 -7.38 24.43 -0.86
N ARG A 35 -6.77 23.31 -0.45
CA ARG A 35 -7.46 22.20 0.20
C ARG A 35 -7.97 22.58 1.60
N ASP A 36 -7.08 23.03 2.47
CA ASP A 36 -7.33 23.19 3.91
C ASP A 36 -8.08 24.49 4.24
N PHE A 37 -7.80 25.58 3.51
CA PHE A 37 -8.38 26.89 3.79
C PHE A 37 -9.36 27.35 2.71
N GLY A 38 -9.19 26.88 1.47
CA GLY A 38 -10.10 27.20 0.36
C GLY A 38 -11.27 26.24 0.21
N ASN A 39 -11.16 25.01 0.73
CA ASN A 39 -12.11 23.92 0.48
C ASN A 39 -12.35 23.66 -1.04
N ILE A 40 -11.31 23.91 -1.84
CA ILE A 40 -11.32 23.80 -3.29
C ILE A 40 -10.89 22.38 -3.67
N PRO A 41 -11.74 21.60 -4.38
CA PRO A 41 -11.34 20.30 -4.89
C PRO A 41 -10.30 20.48 -6.00
N GLY A 42 -9.34 19.57 -6.05
CA GLY A 42 -8.25 19.63 -7.03
C GLY A 42 -7.51 18.31 -7.14
N ILE A 43 -6.63 18.24 -8.15
CA ILE A 43 -5.76 17.10 -8.40
C ILE A 43 -4.34 17.60 -8.18
N ASP A 44 -3.64 16.99 -7.23
CA ASP A 44 -2.23 17.25 -6.95
C ASP A 44 -1.39 16.11 -7.54
N LEU A 45 -0.45 16.44 -8.42
CA LEU A 45 0.35 15.48 -9.18
C LEU A 45 1.83 15.66 -8.84
N ALA A 46 2.45 14.60 -8.31
CA ALA A 46 3.87 14.57 -8.02
C ALA A 46 4.52 13.32 -8.62
N PHE A 47 5.73 13.50 -9.17
CA PHE A 47 6.57 12.37 -9.57
C PHE A 47 7.38 11.89 -8.36
N ILE A 48 7.42 10.59 -8.16
CA ILE A 48 8.05 9.96 -6.98
C ILE A 48 9.28 9.13 -7.31
N GLU A 49 9.51 8.82 -8.59
CA GLU A 49 10.66 8.04 -9.03
C GLU A 49 11.96 8.84 -8.81
N ASN A 50 13.01 8.16 -8.33
CA ASN A 50 14.29 8.77 -7.99
C ASN A 50 14.21 9.94 -7.00
N GLY A 51 13.23 9.95 -6.10
CA GLY A 51 13.03 11.02 -5.11
C GLY A 51 14.22 11.28 -4.17
N PHE A 52 15.22 10.40 -4.11
CA PHE A 52 16.47 10.62 -3.36
C PHE A 52 17.42 11.62 -4.03
N LEU A 53 17.21 11.94 -5.31
CA LEU A 53 17.95 12.99 -6.02
C LEU A 53 17.39 14.39 -5.72
N TYR A 54 16.14 14.47 -5.27
CA TYR A 54 15.45 15.71 -4.93
C TYR A 54 16.22 16.52 -3.88
N HIS A 55 16.24 17.85 -4.03
CA HIS A 55 17.04 18.77 -3.20
C HIS A 55 18.56 18.47 -3.18
N THR A 56 19.09 17.85 -4.23
CA THR A 56 20.55 17.67 -4.40
C THR A 56 21.04 18.29 -5.70
N LYS A 57 22.36 18.46 -5.83
CA LYS A 57 23.00 18.90 -7.08
C LYS A 57 22.80 17.92 -8.25
N TYR A 58 22.28 16.72 -8.00
CA TYR A 58 22.04 15.69 -9.01
C TYR A 58 20.63 15.77 -9.59
N ASP A 59 19.75 16.63 -9.04
CA ASP A 59 18.45 16.94 -9.61
C ASP A 59 18.65 17.77 -10.89
N THR A 60 18.79 17.07 -12.00
CA THR A 60 19.25 17.59 -13.29
C THR A 60 18.31 17.12 -14.39
N SER A 61 18.13 17.94 -15.42
CA SER A 61 17.11 17.71 -16.45
C SER A 61 17.29 16.40 -17.22
N ASP A 62 18.53 15.92 -17.39
CA ASP A 62 18.85 14.65 -18.04
C ASP A 62 18.39 13.42 -17.25
N ARG A 63 18.04 13.58 -15.97
CA ARG A 63 17.46 12.52 -15.12
C ARG A 63 15.95 12.40 -15.24
N ILE A 64 15.29 13.35 -15.92
CA ILE A 64 13.85 13.33 -16.15
C ILE A 64 13.57 12.60 -17.46
N LEU A 65 12.89 11.46 -17.40
CA LEU A 65 12.49 10.71 -18.59
C LEU A 65 11.49 11.54 -19.43
N THR A 66 11.77 11.70 -20.72
CA THR A 66 10.87 12.40 -21.66
C THR A 66 9.47 11.78 -21.68
N ASP A 67 9.39 10.46 -21.55
CA ASP A 67 8.12 9.73 -21.50
C ASP A 67 7.28 10.14 -20.27
N SER A 68 7.91 10.44 -19.13
CA SER A 68 7.19 10.92 -17.94
C SER A 68 6.54 12.27 -18.19
N ILE A 69 7.24 13.18 -18.88
CA ILE A 69 6.73 14.50 -19.27
C ILE A 69 5.56 14.32 -20.24
N GLN A 70 5.72 13.49 -21.27
CA GLN A 70 4.69 13.24 -22.27
C GLN A 70 3.44 12.63 -21.64
N ARG A 71 3.57 11.61 -20.78
CA ARG A 71 2.45 10.97 -20.10
C ARG A 71 1.70 11.93 -19.17
N ALA A 72 2.42 12.79 -18.44
CA ALA A 72 1.79 13.82 -17.63
C ALA A 72 1.02 14.82 -18.48
N GLY A 73 1.61 15.30 -19.59
CA GLY A 73 0.94 16.18 -20.54
C GLY A 73 -0.33 15.54 -21.12
N ASP A 74 -0.26 14.27 -21.52
CA ASP A 74 -1.39 13.50 -22.05
C ASP A 74 -2.52 13.35 -21.02
N ASN A 75 -2.19 13.05 -19.77
CA ASN A 75 -3.17 12.96 -18.68
C ASN A 75 -3.80 14.32 -18.38
N ILE A 76 -2.98 15.36 -18.19
CA ILE A 76 -3.45 16.71 -17.89
C ILE A 76 -4.37 17.21 -18.99
N LEU A 77 -3.97 17.08 -20.26
CA LEU A 77 -4.77 17.53 -21.39
C LEU A 77 -6.11 16.77 -21.50
N ALA A 78 -6.09 15.45 -21.31
CA ALA A 78 -7.31 14.65 -21.40
C ALA A 78 -8.28 14.96 -20.25
N VAL A 79 -7.78 15.09 -19.02
CA VAL A 79 -8.57 15.47 -17.86
C VAL A 79 -9.12 16.88 -17.99
N LEU A 80 -8.31 17.84 -18.44
CA LEU A 80 -8.76 19.22 -18.69
C LEU A 80 -9.88 19.25 -19.73
N LYS A 81 -9.70 18.56 -20.86
CA LYS A 81 -10.75 18.46 -21.90
C LYS A 81 -12.03 17.84 -21.34
N HIS A 82 -11.91 16.78 -20.56
CA HIS A 82 -13.08 16.15 -19.94
C HIS A 82 -13.81 17.12 -19.00
N LEU A 83 -13.09 17.80 -18.12
CA LEU A 83 -13.68 18.76 -17.18
C LEU A 83 -14.34 19.95 -17.89
N VAL A 84 -13.70 20.53 -18.90
CA VAL A 84 -14.24 21.70 -19.62
C VAL A 84 -15.48 21.32 -20.46
N MET A 85 -15.56 20.06 -20.90
CA MET A 85 -16.69 19.56 -21.69
C MET A 85 -17.78 18.90 -20.84
N SER A 86 -17.58 18.76 -19.52
CA SER A 86 -18.54 18.15 -18.61
C SER A 86 -19.29 19.18 -17.79
N GLU A 87 -20.52 18.84 -17.40
CA GLU A 87 -21.30 19.63 -16.45
C GLU A 87 -20.71 19.55 -15.02
N GLU A 88 -19.83 18.57 -14.75
CA GLU A 88 -19.17 18.38 -13.44
C GLU A 88 -18.34 19.61 -13.02
N LEU A 89 -17.83 20.38 -13.99
CA LEU A 89 -17.09 21.61 -13.70
C LEU A 89 -18.01 22.76 -13.28
N ALA A 90 -19.23 22.80 -13.82
CA ALA A 90 -20.22 23.84 -13.50
C ALA A 90 -20.90 23.57 -12.15
N ASP A 91 -21.20 22.31 -11.84
CA ASP A 91 -21.68 21.88 -10.54
C ASP A 91 -20.96 20.61 -10.06
N SER A 92 -20.05 20.79 -9.12
CA SER A 92 -19.29 19.69 -8.52
C SER A 92 -19.99 19.05 -7.32
N SER A 93 -21.15 19.57 -6.88
CA SER A 93 -21.79 19.18 -5.62
C SER A 93 -22.08 17.68 -5.52
N GLU A 94 -22.58 17.06 -6.57
CA GLU A 94 -22.82 15.61 -6.64
C GLU A 94 -21.54 14.78 -6.52
N TYR A 95 -20.40 15.36 -6.88
CA TYR A 95 -19.10 14.68 -6.91
C TYR A 95 -18.22 15.01 -5.70
N ARG A 96 -18.68 15.87 -4.78
CA ARG A 96 -18.04 16.19 -3.49
C ARG A 96 -18.23 15.05 -2.49
N HIS A 97 -17.63 13.91 -2.78
CA HIS A 97 -17.72 12.72 -1.95
C HIS A 97 -16.85 12.73 -0.69
N GLY A 98 -16.14 13.84 -0.42
CA GLY A 98 -15.16 13.94 0.66
C GLY A 98 -13.91 13.11 0.34
N ASN A 99 -13.36 12.45 1.36
CA ASN A 99 -12.20 11.58 1.19
C ASN A 99 -12.52 10.42 0.23
N MET A 100 -11.58 10.15 -0.67
CA MET A 100 -11.68 9.07 -1.65
C MET A 100 -10.60 8.03 -1.37
N VAL A 101 -10.95 6.76 -1.58
CA VAL A 101 -9.98 5.66 -1.67
C VAL A 101 -9.70 5.45 -3.14
N PHE A 102 -8.42 5.40 -3.51
CA PHE A 102 -8.00 5.12 -4.89
C PHE A 102 -6.70 4.34 -4.92
N PHE A 103 -6.58 3.42 -5.86
CA PHE A 103 -5.35 2.66 -6.11
C PHE A 103 -5.39 2.08 -7.51
N ASP A 104 -4.23 1.79 -8.10
CA ASP A 104 -4.13 1.02 -9.32
C ASP A 104 -3.84 -0.47 -9.05
N LEU A 105 -4.32 -1.32 -9.96
CA LEU A 105 -4.03 -2.74 -9.99
C LEU A 105 -2.89 -2.99 -10.98
N LEU A 106 -1.65 -3.02 -10.48
CA LEU A 106 -0.43 -3.30 -11.25
C LEU A 106 -0.26 -2.39 -12.49
N GLY A 107 -0.70 -1.14 -12.39
CA GLY A 107 -0.68 -0.16 -13.47
C GLY A 107 -1.70 -0.39 -14.59
N MET A 108 -2.61 -1.37 -14.45
CA MET A 108 -3.57 -1.71 -15.50
C MET A 108 -4.89 -0.96 -15.37
N VAL A 109 -5.45 -0.90 -14.16
CA VAL A 109 -6.77 -0.31 -13.90
C VAL A 109 -6.71 0.49 -12.61
N VAL A 110 -7.20 1.72 -12.63
CA VAL A 110 -7.40 2.51 -11.42
C VAL A 110 -8.80 2.28 -10.85
N VAL A 111 -8.84 1.91 -9.58
CA VAL A 111 -10.06 1.81 -8.78
C VAL A 111 -10.16 3.06 -7.93
N ALA A 112 -11.33 3.70 -7.91
CA ALA A 112 -11.59 4.82 -6.99
C ALA A 112 -13.05 4.82 -6.52
N TYR A 113 -13.24 5.01 -5.21
CA TYR A 113 -14.58 5.10 -4.60
C TYR A 113 -14.56 5.95 -3.32
N PRO A 114 -15.73 6.46 -2.88
CA PRO A 114 -15.80 7.25 -1.65
C PRO A 114 -15.36 6.48 -0.40
N ALA A 115 -14.60 7.12 0.49
CA ALA A 115 -14.09 6.46 1.71
C ALA A 115 -15.19 5.81 2.57
N ARG A 116 -16.39 6.42 2.60
CA ARG A 116 -17.57 5.83 3.26
C ARG A 116 -17.91 4.42 2.77
N VAL A 117 -17.76 4.15 1.46
CA VAL A 117 -18.02 2.82 0.87
C VAL A 117 -16.95 1.84 1.35
N GLY A 118 -15.69 2.26 1.40
CA GLY A 118 -14.60 1.48 1.98
C GLY A 118 -14.85 1.13 3.44
N THR A 119 -15.28 2.11 4.24
CA THR A 119 -15.65 1.90 5.65
C THR A 119 -16.76 0.87 5.80
N ILE A 120 -17.81 0.93 4.98
CA ILE A 120 -18.90 -0.06 4.99
C ILE A 120 -18.37 -1.45 4.65
N ILE A 121 -17.58 -1.58 3.58
CA ILE A 121 -16.98 -2.87 3.17
C ILE A 121 -16.12 -3.45 4.29
N ASN A 122 -15.31 -2.62 4.95
CA ASN A 122 -14.45 -3.04 6.07
C ASN A 122 -15.27 -3.54 7.25
N TYR A 123 -16.31 -2.80 7.68
CA TYR A 123 -17.18 -3.25 8.77
C TYR A 123 -17.95 -4.51 8.42
N MET A 124 -18.46 -4.64 7.19
CA MET A 124 -19.14 -5.85 6.73
C MET A 124 -18.20 -7.06 6.74
N THR A 125 -16.97 -6.89 6.29
CA THR A 125 -15.95 -7.95 6.29
C THR A 125 -15.55 -8.36 7.71
N ALA A 126 -15.36 -7.39 8.60
CA ALA A 126 -15.06 -7.64 10.01
C ALA A 126 -16.22 -8.36 10.71
N MET A 127 -17.46 -7.92 10.49
CA MET A 127 -18.67 -8.55 11.02
C MET A 127 -18.83 -9.98 10.50
N ALA A 128 -18.68 -10.20 9.19
CA ALA A 128 -18.77 -11.53 8.60
C ALA A 128 -17.72 -12.49 9.17
N THR A 129 -16.47 -12.01 9.32
CA THR A 129 -15.38 -12.77 9.93
C THR A 129 -15.67 -13.09 11.39
N PHE A 130 -16.13 -12.10 12.16
CA PHE A 130 -16.50 -12.28 13.56
C PHE A 130 -17.63 -13.30 13.72
N LEU A 131 -18.71 -13.19 12.94
CA LEU A 131 -19.83 -14.14 12.98
C LEU A 131 -19.41 -15.55 12.57
N TYR A 132 -18.53 -15.67 11.57
CA TYR A 132 -17.98 -16.97 11.15
C TYR A 132 -17.17 -17.62 12.29
N LEU A 133 -16.25 -16.87 12.90
CA LEU A 133 -15.42 -17.35 14.00
C LEU A 133 -16.27 -17.66 15.23
N PHE A 134 -17.21 -16.78 15.59
CA PHE A 134 -18.13 -16.99 16.72
C PHE A 134 -18.95 -18.27 16.54
N ARG A 135 -19.56 -18.49 15.38
CA ARG A 135 -20.31 -19.72 15.08
C ARG A 135 -19.44 -20.98 15.20
N LYS A 136 -18.19 -20.93 14.73
CA LYS A 136 -17.25 -22.06 14.83
C LYS A 136 -16.82 -22.33 16.26
N CYS A 137 -16.59 -21.28 17.06
CA CYS A 137 -16.20 -21.38 18.46
C CYS A 137 -17.36 -21.84 19.37
N SER A 138 -18.60 -21.44 19.09
CA SER A 138 -19.79 -21.76 19.90
C SER A 138 -20.40 -23.14 19.62
N HIS A 139 -19.77 -23.98 18.79
CA HIS A 139 -20.30 -25.31 18.49
C HIS A 139 -20.32 -26.18 19.76
N PRO A 140 -21.47 -26.76 20.19
CA PRO A 140 -21.68 -27.37 21.52
C PRO A 140 -21.01 -28.75 21.71
N SER A 141 -19.79 -28.93 21.23
CA SER A 141 -19.02 -30.17 21.29
C SER A 141 -17.55 -29.86 21.56
N ASN A 142 -16.75 -30.88 21.91
CA ASN A 142 -15.28 -30.75 22.04
C ASN A 142 -14.58 -30.16 20.80
N VAL A 143 -15.28 -30.06 19.65
CA VAL A 143 -14.82 -29.42 18.42
C VAL A 143 -14.61 -27.91 18.59
N GLY A 144 -15.49 -27.20 19.30
CA GLY A 144 -15.39 -25.74 19.48
C GLY A 144 -14.15 -25.33 20.28
N GLY A 145 -13.90 -26.00 21.40
CA GLY A 145 -12.70 -25.78 22.21
C GLY A 145 -11.40 -26.16 21.49
N ARG A 146 -11.42 -27.22 20.66
CA ARG A 146 -10.28 -27.58 19.81
C ARG A 146 -10.01 -26.51 18.74
N TYR A 147 -11.05 -25.98 18.12
CA TYR A 147 -10.94 -24.91 17.12
C TYR A 147 -10.31 -23.64 17.71
N VAL A 148 -10.74 -23.21 18.89
CA VAL A 148 -10.14 -22.04 19.58
C VAL A 148 -8.65 -22.25 19.85
N LYS A 149 -8.24 -23.45 20.28
CA LYS A 149 -6.83 -23.78 20.50
C LYS A 149 -6.03 -23.77 19.19
N GLU A 150 -6.57 -24.36 18.12
CA GLU A 150 -5.94 -24.36 16.79
C GLU A 150 -5.80 -22.93 16.23
N LEU A 151 -6.83 -22.10 16.38
CA LEU A 151 -6.80 -20.69 15.98
C LEU A 151 -5.77 -19.88 16.79
N ALA A 152 -5.72 -20.05 18.11
CA ALA A 152 -4.75 -19.38 18.96
C ALA A 152 -3.31 -19.80 18.61
N TYR A 153 -3.07 -21.09 18.36
CA TYR A 153 -1.78 -21.60 17.91
C TYR A 153 -1.39 -21.02 16.54
N ALA A 154 -2.28 -21.06 15.55
CA ALA A 154 -2.03 -20.50 14.23
C ALA A 154 -1.70 -19.00 14.30
N THR A 155 -2.45 -18.25 15.12
CA THR A 155 -2.22 -16.83 15.34
C THR A 155 -0.84 -16.58 15.98
N ALA A 156 -0.48 -17.37 17.00
CA ALA A 156 0.83 -17.28 17.64
C ALA A 156 1.97 -17.58 16.67
N VAL A 157 1.83 -18.59 15.81
CA VAL A 157 2.82 -18.94 14.78
C VAL A 157 2.97 -17.82 13.75
N VAL A 158 1.88 -17.17 13.32
CA VAL A 158 1.93 -16.03 12.39
C VAL A 158 2.64 -14.82 13.03
N ILE A 159 2.29 -14.48 14.27
CA ILE A 159 2.96 -13.36 14.97
C ILE A 159 4.45 -13.67 15.16
N LEU A 160 4.78 -14.88 15.59
CA LEU A 160 6.17 -15.31 15.73
C LEU A 160 6.91 -15.26 14.39
N SER A 161 6.28 -15.71 13.30
CA SER A 161 6.91 -15.69 11.97
C SER A 161 7.20 -14.27 11.52
N TRP A 162 6.32 -13.31 11.78
CA TRP A 162 6.56 -11.89 11.51
C TRP A 162 7.72 -11.33 12.33
N LEU A 163 7.77 -11.61 13.64
CA LEU A 163 8.83 -11.11 14.52
C LEU A 163 10.21 -11.66 14.12
N VAL A 164 10.31 -12.97 13.87
CA VAL A 164 11.57 -13.61 13.45
C VAL A 164 11.98 -13.16 12.05
N THR A 165 11.03 -12.97 11.14
CA THR A 165 11.30 -12.42 9.81
C THR A 165 11.84 -10.99 9.89
N LEU A 166 11.22 -10.12 10.68
CA LEU A 166 11.69 -8.76 10.92
C LEU A 166 13.11 -8.78 11.50
N LEU A 167 13.36 -9.60 12.51
CA LEU A 167 14.70 -9.74 13.10
C LEU A 167 15.73 -10.19 12.06
N THR A 168 15.39 -11.17 11.22
CA THR A 168 16.27 -11.67 10.15
C THR A 168 16.63 -10.56 9.17
N VAL A 169 15.63 -9.80 8.70
CA VAL A 169 15.83 -8.67 7.78
C VAL A 169 16.69 -7.58 8.42
N LEU A 170 16.47 -7.28 9.70
CA LEU A 170 17.29 -6.30 10.45
C LEU A 170 18.74 -6.76 10.62
N ILE A 171 18.98 -8.05 10.88
CA ILE A 171 20.34 -8.61 10.94
C ILE A 171 21.04 -8.47 9.59
N ILE A 172 20.36 -8.80 8.49
CA ILE A 172 20.92 -8.62 7.13
C ILE A 172 21.22 -7.14 6.87
N ALA A 173 20.29 -6.23 7.22
CA ALA A 173 20.49 -4.79 7.07
C ALA A 173 21.68 -4.27 7.91
N LEU A 174 21.86 -4.81 9.12
CA LEU A 174 23.01 -4.50 9.97
C LEU A 174 24.31 -4.97 9.31
N VAL A 175 24.38 -6.21 8.81
CA VAL A 175 25.57 -6.73 8.13
C VAL A 175 25.92 -5.87 6.91
N VAL A 176 24.94 -5.55 6.07
CA VAL A 176 25.12 -4.67 4.89
C VAL A 176 25.67 -3.30 5.33
N SER A 177 25.13 -2.73 6.40
CA SER A 177 25.59 -1.45 6.94
C SER A 177 27.03 -1.53 7.46
N LEU A 178 27.39 -2.61 8.17
CA LEU A 178 28.75 -2.84 8.68
C LEU A 178 29.78 -3.04 7.56
N THR A 179 29.36 -3.53 6.38
CA THR A 179 30.22 -3.62 5.19
C THR A 179 30.42 -2.30 4.44
N GLY A 180 29.84 -1.20 4.94
CA GLY A 180 29.91 0.11 4.29
C GLY A 180 29.06 0.22 3.01
N ARG A 181 28.13 -0.73 2.80
CA ARG A 181 27.23 -0.76 1.64
C ARG A 181 25.80 -0.34 2.02
N SER A 182 25.65 0.51 3.03
CA SER A 182 24.35 1.08 3.36
C SER A 182 23.78 1.84 2.14
N MET A 183 22.45 1.86 2.01
CA MET A 183 21.75 2.55 0.92
C MET A 183 22.08 2.08 -0.52
N PHE A 184 22.69 0.89 -0.70
CA PHE A 184 23.05 0.37 -2.03
C PHE A 184 21.85 0.29 -3.00
N TRP A 185 20.64 0.17 -2.46
CA TRP A 185 19.38 0.09 -3.20
C TRP A 185 19.05 1.34 -4.04
N TYR A 186 19.71 2.48 -3.81
CA TYR A 186 19.59 3.65 -4.69
C TYR A 186 20.24 3.45 -6.06
N ASN A 187 21.26 2.58 -6.14
CA ASN A 187 21.88 2.20 -7.41
C ASN A 187 21.27 0.91 -7.94
N ASP A 188 21.01 -0.06 -7.06
CA ASP A 188 20.57 -1.41 -7.43
C ASP A 188 19.28 -1.81 -6.70
N PHE A 189 18.16 -1.20 -7.10
CA PHE A 189 16.86 -1.42 -6.47
C PHE A 189 16.44 -2.90 -6.45
N TYR A 190 16.64 -3.63 -7.55
CA TYR A 190 16.27 -5.05 -7.64
C TYR A 190 17.09 -5.93 -6.69
N THR A 191 18.34 -5.60 -6.43
CA THR A 191 19.18 -6.33 -5.47
C THR A 191 18.60 -6.23 -4.06
N CYS A 192 18.00 -5.09 -3.70
CA CYS A 192 17.28 -4.91 -2.45
C CYS A 192 16.09 -5.88 -2.34
N ILE A 193 15.27 -5.94 -3.39
CA ILE A 193 14.11 -6.84 -3.46
C ILE A 193 14.53 -8.29 -3.29
N PHE A 194 15.52 -8.76 -4.06
CA PHE A 194 15.95 -10.16 -3.98
C PHE A 194 16.59 -10.49 -2.64
N MET A 195 17.46 -9.63 -2.12
CA MET A 195 18.17 -9.91 -0.87
C MET A 195 17.22 -9.95 0.34
N TYR A 196 16.42 -8.90 0.56
CA TYR A 196 15.52 -8.84 1.71
C TYR A 196 14.26 -9.69 1.49
N GLY A 197 13.73 -9.75 0.27
CA GLY A 197 12.55 -10.53 -0.06
C GLY A 197 12.79 -12.04 0.03
N SER A 198 13.91 -12.54 -0.50
CA SER A 198 14.24 -13.98 -0.37
C SER A 198 14.50 -14.38 1.08
N ALA A 199 15.18 -13.54 1.86
CA ALA A 199 15.38 -13.78 3.29
C ALA A 199 14.05 -13.82 4.04
N ALA A 200 13.15 -12.86 3.80
CA ALA A 200 11.86 -12.80 4.46
C ALA A 200 10.98 -14.01 4.11
N THR A 201 10.86 -14.32 2.83
CA THR A 201 10.08 -15.49 2.36
C THR A 201 10.65 -16.81 2.87
N GLY A 202 11.98 -16.97 2.82
CA GLY A 202 12.67 -18.15 3.35
C GLY A 202 12.42 -18.37 4.84
N THR A 203 12.53 -17.31 5.64
CA THR A 203 12.25 -17.38 7.09
C THR A 203 10.79 -17.72 7.37
N MET A 204 9.83 -17.10 6.66
CA MET A 204 8.40 -17.42 6.82
C MET A 204 8.12 -18.88 6.47
N VAL A 205 8.59 -19.36 5.31
CA VAL A 205 8.40 -20.75 4.87
C VAL A 205 9.01 -21.72 5.88
N LEU A 206 10.21 -21.45 6.37
CA LEU A 206 10.88 -22.29 7.36
C LEU A 206 10.06 -22.40 8.65
N ILE A 207 9.63 -21.28 9.22
CA ILE A 207 8.86 -21.26 10.48
C ILE A 207 7.53 -22.00 10.33
N HIS A 208 6.80 -21.76 9.24
CA HIS A 208 5.54 -22.46 9.00
C HIS A 208 5.74 -23.96 8.72
N THR A 209 6.85 -24.34 8.06
CA THR A 209 7.21 -25.76 7.86
C THR A 209 7.56 -26.44 9.18
N LEU A 210 8.36 -25.79 10.03
CA LEU A 210 8.69 -26.30 11.37
C LEU A 210 7.45 -26.40 12.26
N ALA A 211 6.61 -25.38 12.29
CA ALA A 211 5.37 -25.39 13.06
C ALA A 211 4.43 -26.52 12.60
N LYS A 212 4.30 -26.73 11.28
CA LYS A 212 3.55 -27.85 10.72
C LYS A 212 4.12 -29.19 11.17
N ASN A 213 5.43 -29.39 11.06
CA ASN A 213 6.09 -30.64 11.42
C ASN A 213 5.99 -30.93 12.92
N LEU A 214 6.13 -29.92 13.78
CA LEU A 214 6.00 -30.08 15.23
C LEU A 214 4.55 -30.35 15.67
N TYR A 215 3.57 -29.71 15.02
CA TYR A 215 2.16 -29.80 15.43
C TYR A 215 1.44 -31.04 14.86
N TYR A 216 1.80 -31.47 13.64
CA TYR A 216 1.19 -32.63 12.99
C TYR A 216 2.06 -33.89 13.05
N GLY A 217 3.39 -33.76 13.05
CA GLY A 217 4.30 -34.91 13.14
C GLY A 217 4.27 -35.61 14.51
N SER A 218 3.72 -34.98 15.55
CA SER A 218 3.55 -35.60 16.87
C SER A 218 2.27 -36.43 17.03
N LYS A 219 1.40 -36.49 16.00
CA LYS A 219 0.12 -37.22 16.06
C LYS A 219 0.14 -38.56 15.33
N ASP A 220 1.22 -38.87 14.62
CA ASP A 220 1.39 -40.08 13.81
C ASP A 220 2.34 -41.12 14.46
N ILE A 221 2.57 -41.06 15.78
CA ILE A 221 3.31 -42.06 16.57
C ILE A 221 2.49 -42.50 17.78
#